data_AF-A0A0F9AM80-F1
#
_entry.id   AF-A0A0F9AM80-F1
#
_cell.length_a   1.000
_cell.length_b   1.000
_cell.length_c   1.000
_cell.angle_alpha   90.00
_cell.angle_beta   90.00
_cell.angle_gamma   90.00
#
_symmetry.space_group_name_H-M   'P 1'
#
loop_
_entity.id
_entity.type
_entity.pdbx_description
1 polymer ?
#
loop_
_entity_poly.entity_id
_entity_poly.type
_entity_poly.pdbx_seq_one_letter_code
_entity_poly.pdbx_strand_id
1 'polypeptide(L)'
;MGRISGLAMKLKLRLEDQFGNKITQGWANNPFVFFAVDLFDRVYFHEFTLRRNDGWEDVKIPFGERAPRRLYTNRIDEVIDIAGWNPFGNFFFAEREYTGVQFSWRFVKMWGIQWKHNYDGANRYSNSFVQSNLNSIATVGQYILDTLTLGEDSPIKFDIDFAKLAISDLRFTKELFVNSEDSEVPDGRTQLINRESEVDYQTAKFAAQGHRERTKFFPQTQHLRAFGDVRLKVGNRFIVTGDKVPGGTQEMVVQRIKHIIDSTSYKMEIEAKRKFIIP
;
A
#
# COMPACT_ATOMS: atom_id res chain seq x y z
N MET A 1 14.16 -9.97 6.59
CA MET A 1 13.31 -10.17 5.38
C MET A 1 12.01 -9.40 5.56
N GLY A 2 11.61 -8.58 4.58
CA GLY A 2 10.45 -7.67 4.73
C GLY A 2 9.09 -8.36 4.91
N ARG A 3 8.17 -7.64 5.55
CA ARG A 3 6.79 -8.06 5.83
C ARG A 3 5.92 -7.87 4.58
N ILE A 4 5.00 -8.81 4.33
CA ILE A 4 3.98 -8.62 3.29
C ILE A 4 3.01 -7.53 3.76
N SER A 5 2.92 -6.46 2.97
CA SER A 5 2.11 -5.26 3.24
C SER A 5 0.82 -5.22 2.42
N GLY A 6 0.63 -6.12 1.46
CA GLY A 6 -0.52 -6.10 0.58
C GLY A 6 -0.56 -7.25 -0.42
N LEU A 7 -1.74 -7.50 -0.99
CA LEU A 7 -1.95 -8.30 -2.20
C LEU A 7 -2.49 -7.35 -3.27
N ALA A 8 -1.79 -7.27 -4.39
CA ALA A 8 -2.20 -6.48 -5.54
C ALA A 8 -2.58 -7.40 -6.69
N MET A 9 -3.65 -7.08 -7.39
CA MET A 9 -4.14 -7.84 -8.54
C MET A 9 -4.93 -6.95 -9.48
N LYS A 10 -5.02 -7.34 -10.74
CA LYS A 10 -5.95 -6.79 -11.73
C LYS A 10 -7.18 -7.65 -11.81
N LEU A 11 -8.35 -7.04 -11.65
CA LEU A 11 -9.64 -7.72 -11.76
C LEU A 11 -10.42 -7.17 -12.94
N LYS A 12 -11.16 -8.06 -13.59
CA LYS A 12 -12.15 -7.70 -14.60
C LYS A 12 -13.41 -8.52 -14.38
N LEU A 13 -14.48 -7.83 -14.06
CA LEU A 13 -15.82 -8.42 -13.98
C LEU A 13 -16.51 -8.26 -15.32
N ARG A 14 -17.14 -9.31 -15.83
CA ARG A 14 -18.04 -9.25 -16.99
C ARG A 14 -19.37 -9.88 -16.62
N LEU A 15 -20.45 -9.11 -16.79
CA LEU A 15 -21.84 -9.56 -16.66
C LEU A 15 -22.43 -9.82 -18.04
N GLU A 16 -23.07 -10.98 -18.21
CA GLU A 16 -23.67 -11.44 -19.46
C GLU A 16 -25.13 -11.88 -19.21
N ASP A 17 -25.99 -11.65 -20.20
CA ASP A 17 -27.36 -12.18 -20.23
C ASP A 17 -27.38 -13.66 -20.68
N GLN A 18 -28.57 -14.28 -20.69
CA GLN A 18 -28.79 -15.66 -21.13
C GLN A 18 -28.32 -15.95 -22.56
N PHE A 19 -28.16 -14.92 -23.40
CA PHE A 19 -27.69 -15.02 -24.77
C PHE A 19 -26.19 -14.71 -24.92
N GLY A 20 -25.49 -14.44 -23.81
CA GLY A 20 -24.07 -14.07 -23.81
C GLY A 20 -23.80 -12.62 -24.23
N ASN A 21 -24.83 -11.80 -24.38
CA ASN A 21 -24.67 -10.38 -24.66
C ASN A 21 -24.21 -9.65 -23.41
N LYS A 22 -23.36 -8.64 -23.63
CA LYS A 22 -22.86 -7.81 -22.54
C LYS A 22 -23.95 -6.85 -22.06
N ILE A 23 -24.20 -6.83 -20.75
CA ILE A 23 -25.16 -5.91 -20.10
C ILE A 23 -24.53 -4.51 -19.93
N THR A 24 -23.71 -4.05 -20.90
CA THR A 24 -22.59 -3.09 -20.69
C THR A 24 -22.91 -1.60 -20.57
N GLN A 25 -24.15 -1.13 -20.43
CA GLN A 25 -24.39 0.30 -20.24
C GLN A 25 -25.10 0.59 -18.91
N GLY A 26 -24.35 1.06 -17.92
CA GLY A 26 -24.89 1.67 -16.69
C GLY A 26 -24.45 1.05 -15.36
N TRP A 27 -23.88 -0.15 -15.34
CA TRP A 27 -23.48 -0.80 -14.07
C TRP A 27 -22.05 -0.42 -13.65
N ALA A 28 -21.99 0.43 -12.63
CA ALA A 28 -20.77 0.90 -12.00
C ALA A 28 -20.78 0.59 -10.49
N ASN A 29 -19.60 0.57 -9.88
CA ASN A 29 -19.42 0.38 -8.42
C ASN A 29 -19.98 -0.95 -7.89
N ASN A 30 -19.66 -2.05 -8.55
CA ASN A 30 -20.03 -3.40 -8.11
C ASN A 30 -19.29 -3.74 -6.81
N PRO A 31 -19.99 -4.05 -5.71
CA PRO A 31 -19.34 -4.28 -4.43
C PRO A 31 -18.83 -5.73 -4.31
N PHE A 32 -17.63 -5.88 -3.78
CA PHE A 32 -16.94 -7.16 -3.57
C PHE A 32 -16.37 -7.28 -2.16
N VAL A 33 -16.18 -8.51 -1.72
CA VAL A 33 -15.52 -8.84 -0.45
C VAL A 33 -14.39 -9.83 -0.74
N PHE A 34 -13.18 -9.46 -0.36
CA PHE A 34 -12.04 -10.35 -0.23
C PHE A 34 -12.12 -11.06 1.12
N PHE A 35 -11.91 -12.38 1.12
CA PHE A 35 -11.77 -13.15 2.35
C PHE A 35 -10.51 -14.01 2.34
N ALA A 36 -9.91 -14.20 3.50
CA ALA A 36 -8.82 -15.15 3.69
C ALA A 36 -9.04 -15.95 4.98
N VAL A 37 -8.90 -17.27 4.90
CA VAL A 37 -9.07 -18.18 6.03
C VAL A 37 -7.72 -18.68 6.50
N ASP A 38 -7.55 -18.61 7.82
CA ASP A 38 -6.38 -19.09 8.54
C ASP A 38 -6.48 -20.61 8.82
N LEU A 39 -5.36 -21.26 9.15
CA LEU A 39 -5.27 -22.62 9.70
C LEU A 39 -6.11 -22.81 10.96
N PHE A 40 -6.31 -21.74 11.74
CA PHE A 40 -7.15 -21.74 12.95
C PHE A 40 -8.61 -21.37 12.67
N ASP A 41 -9.07 -21.51 11.43
CA ASP A 41 -10.44 -21.20 10.98
C ASP A 41 -10.91 -19.76 11.22
N ARG A 42 -9.97 -18.86 11.49
CA ARG A 42 -10.23 -17.42 11.58
C ARG A 42 -10.34 -16.83 10.18
N VAL A 43 -11.26 -15.89 9.99
CA VAL A 43 -11.50 -15.29 8.68
C VAL A 43 -11.17 -13.80 8.71
N TYR A 44 -10.35 -13.38 7.75
CA TYR A 44 -10.07 -11.98 7.42
C TYR A 44 -11.02 -11.52 6.33
N PHE A 45 -11.58 -10.31 6.47
CA PHE A 45 -12.44 -9.70 5.45
C PHE A 45 -11.94 -8.32 5.05
N HIS A 46 -12.01 -8.03 3.75
CA HIS A 46 -11.76 -6.70 3.21
C HIS A 46 -12.73 -6.39 2.07
N GLU A 47 -13.51 -5.33 2.22
CA GLU A 47 -14.46 -4.90 1.19
C GLU A 47 -13.77 -3.97 0.18
N PHE A 48 -14.10 -4.13 -1.10
CA PHE A 48 -13.67 -3.23 -2.17
C PHE A 48 -14.75 -3.14 -3.24
N THR A 49 -14.65 -2.16 -4.14
CA THR A 49 -15.62 -1.97 -5.23
C THR A 49 -14.91 -2.02 -6.57
N LEU A 50 -15.55 -2.66 -7.55
CA LEU A 50 -15.14 -2.63 -8.96
C LEU A 50 -15.99 -1.60 -9.68
N ARG A 51 -15.36 -0.53 -10.14
CA ARG A 51 -16.01 0.66 -10.69
C ARG A 51 -16.64 0.41 -12.05
N ARG A 52 -16.11 -0.51 -12.86
CA ARG A 52 -16.53 -0.69 -14.26
C ARG A 52 -16.85 -2.15 -14.56
N ASN A 53 -17.99 -2.38 -15.21
CA ASN A 53 -18.29 -3.67 -15.88
C ASN A 53 -17.47 -3.81 -17.17
N ASP A 54 -16.93 -5.00 -17.44
CA ASP A 54 -16.04 -5.39 -18.54
C ASP A 54 -14.73 -4.56 -18.66
N GLY A 55 -14.35 -3.83 -17.61
CA GLY A 55 -13.11 -3.07 -17.51
C GLY A 55 -12.08 -3.75 -16.60
N TRP A 56 -10.79 -3.56 -16.90
CA TRP A 56 -9.70 -3.93 -15.98
C TRP A 56 -9.53 -2.85 -14.91
N GLU A 57 -9.40 -3.27 -13.65
CA GLU A 57 -9.15 -2.41 -12.51
C GLU A 57 -8.08 -2.99 -11.58
N ASP A 58 -7.17 -2.14 -11.12
CA ASP A 58 -6.15 -2.50 -10.14
C ASP A 58 -6.74 -2.48 -8.73
N VAL A 59 -6.77 -3.64 -8.08
CA VAL A 59 -7.24 -3.80 -6.70
C VAL A 59 -6.06 -4.11 -5.79
N LYS A 60 -5.94 -3.35 -4.71
CA LYS A 60 -4.93 -3.56 -3.67
C LYS A 60 -5.61 -3.81 -2.33
N ILE A 61 -5.43 -5.02 -1.83
CA ILE A 61 -5.88 -5.43 -0.50
C ILE A 61 -4.72 -5.18 0.47
N PRO A 62 -4.80 -4.21 1.39
CA PRO A 62 -3.73 -3.92 2.34
C PRO A 62 -3.65 -4.98 3.43
N PHE A 63 -2.43 -5.33 3.86
CA PHE A 63 -2.15 -6.16 5.03
C PHE A 63 -1.12 -5.48 5.95
N GLY A 64 -1.05 -5.89 7.22
CA GLY A 64 -0.05 -5.36 8.16
C GLY A 64 -0.55 -4.19 9.01
N GLU A 65 0.29 -3.17 9.22
CA GLU A 65 -0.01 -2.09 10.17
C GLU A 65 -1.07 -1.11 9.69
N ARG A 66 -1.10 -0.85 8.38
CA ARG A 66 -2.05 0.06 7.74
C ARG A 66 -3.39 -0.60 7.39
N ALA A 67 -3.52 -1.92 7.60
CA ALA A 67 -4.74 -2.66 7.30
C ALA A 67 -5.68 -2.70 8.52
N PRO A 68 -7.01 -2.73 8.32
CA PRO A 68 -7.94 -3.03 9.40
C PRO A 68 -7.64 -4.43 9.93
N ARG A 69 -7.11 -4.53 11.16
CA ARG A 69 -6.60 -5.77 11.75
C ARG A 69 -7.72 -6.66 12.28
N ARG A 70 -8.80 -6.88 11.54
CA ARG A 70 -9.98 -7.60 12.04
C ARG A 70 -9.95 -9.05 11.60
N LEU A 71 -9.50 -9.94 12.49
CA LEU A 71 -9.68 -11.37 12.38
C LEU A 71 -10.87 -11.79 13.22
N TYR A 72 -11.78 -12.52 12.59
CA TYR A 72 -12.98 -13.01 13.23
C TYR A 72 -12.89 -14.51 13.46
N THR A 73 -13.31 -14.96 14.64
CA THR A 73 -13.64 -16.37 14.89
C THR A 73 -15.15 -16.52 14.86
N ASN A 74 -15.60 -17.69 14.43
CA ASN A 74 -17.00 -18.05 14.57
C ASN A 74 -17.25 -18.42 16.04
N ARG A 75 -18.35 -17.93 16.64
CA ARG A 75 -18.81 -18.43 17.93
C ARG A 75 -19.45 -19.81 17.73
N ILE A 76 -18.96 -20.81 18.45
CA ILE A 76 -19.46 -22.19 18.39
C ILE A 76 -20.62 -22.41 19.38
N ASP A 77 -20.76 -21.59 20.43
CA ASP A 77 -21.75 -21.84 21.49
C ASP A 77 -23.22 -21.64 21.06
N GLU A 78 -23.50 -20.77 20.09
CA GLU A 78 -24.86 -20.60 19.53
C GLU A 78 -25.29 -21.71 18.56
N VAL A 79 -24.39 -22.62 18.16
CA VAL A 79 -24.74 -23.79 17.32
C VAL A 79 -25.64 -24.78 18.07
N ILE A 80 -25.70 -24.69 19.40
CA ILE A 80 -26.38 -25.67 20.25
C ILE A 80 -27.86 -25.33 20.50
N ASP A 81 -28.31 -24.08 20.33
CA ASP A 81 -29.61 -23.67 20.87
C ASP A 81 -30.81 -23.69 19.92
N ILE A 82 -30.74 -24.32 18.74
CA ILE A 82 -31.95 -24.68 17.99
C ILE A 82 -31.82 -26.05 17.34
N ALA A 83 -32.27 -27.07 18.08
CA ALA A 83 -32.95 -28.27 17.57
C ALA A 83 -32.33 -29.00 16.36
N GLY A 84 -31.07 -29.42 16.48
CA GLY A 84 -30.62 -30.68 15.87
C GLY A 84 -29.98 -30.59 14.48
N TRP A 85 -28.65 -30.57 14.51
CA TRP A 85 -27.73 -31.17 13.54
C TRP A 85 -27.65 -30.59 12.11
N ASN A 86 -26.53 -29.89 11.83
CA ASN A 86 -26.05 -29.63 10.47
C ASN A 86 -24.57 -30.06 10.36
N PRO A 87 -24.24 -31.20 9.72
CA PRO A 87 -22.88 -31.73 9.63
C PRO A 87 -22.01 -31.03 8.59
N PHE A 88 -22.56 -30.10 7.81
CA PHE A 88 -21.81 -29.24 6.89
C PHE A 88 -21.94 -27.80 7.37
N GLY A 89 -21.07 -27.47 8.32
CA GLY A 89 -21.01 -26.19 9.01
C GLY A 89 -21.32 -25.02 8.09
N ASN A 90 -22.37 -24.28 8.44
CA ASN A 90 -22.69 -23.04 7.77
C ASN A 90 -21.54 -22.07 8.07
N PHE A 91 -20.60 -21.90 7.14
CA PHE A 91 -19.42 -21.02 7.30
C PHE A 91 -19.78 -19.52 7.49
N PHE A 92 -21.07 -19.20 7.56
CA PHE A 92 -21.66 -17.87 7.60
C PHE A 92 -22.45 -17.63 8.90
N PHE A 93 -21.86 -17.93 10.07
CA PHE A 93 -22.49 -17.62 11.36
C PHE A 93 -22.65 -16.09 11.57
N ALA A 94 -23.78 -15.73 12.19
CA ALA A 94 -24.26 -14.36 12.35
C ALA A 94 -23.38 -13.50 13.26
N GLU A 95 -22.89 -14.09 14.36
CA GLU A 95 -22.06 -13.42 15.35
C GLU A 95 -20.60 -13.86 15.23
N ARG A 96 -19.73 -12.86 15.13
CA ARG A 96 -18.29 -13.03 14.95
C ARG A 96 -17.56 -12.27 16.03
N GLU A 97 -16.75 -12.98 16.81
CA GLU A 97 -15.90 -12.33 17.79
C GLU A 97 -14.62 -11.83 17.16
N TYR A 98 -14.27 -10.59 17.47
CA TYR A 98 -12.96 -10.07 17.14
C TYR A 98 -11.92 -10.78 17.99
N THR A 99 -11.04 -11.54 17.35
CA THR A 99 -10.06 -12.40 18.03
C THR A 99 -8.88 -11.62 18.63
N GLY A 100 -8.68 -10.35 18.26
CA GLY A 100 -7.50 -9.58 18.66
C GLY A 100 -6.17 -10.05 18.03
N VAL A 101 -6.18 -11.16 17.28
CA VAL A 101 -4.99 -11.73 16.66
C VAL A 101 -4.67 -11.01 15.35
N GLN A 102 -3.38 -10.83 15.08
CA GLN A 102 -2.94 -10.22 13.85
C GLN A 102 -2.94 -11.23 12.69
N PHE A 103 -3.55 -10.84 11.57
CA PHE A 103 -3.49 -11.61 10.34
C PHE A 103 -2.05 -11.80 9.84
N SER A 104 -1.73 -13.02 9.44
CA SER A 104 -0.44 -13.41 8.88
C SER A 104 -0.62 -14.36 7.72
N TRP A 105 -0.02 -14.00 6.58
CA TRP A 105 -0.02 -14.81 5.35
C TRP A 105 0.57 -16.22 5.53
N ARG A 106 1.40 -16.44 6.55
CA ARG A 106 2.01 -17.76 6.83
C ARG A 106 0.99 -18.81 7.25
N PHE A 107 -0.14 -18.37 7.79
CA PHE A 107 -1.16 -19.26 8.31
C PHE A 107 -2.41 -19.28 7.40
N VAL A 108 -2.35 -18.67 6.21
CA VAL A 108 -3.49 -18.68 5.29
C VAL A 108 -3.58 -20.04 4.60
N LYS A 109 -4.72 -20.71 4.75
CA LYS A 109 -5.03 -21.97 4.07
C LYS A 109 -5.77 -21.76 2.75
N MET A 110 -6.62 -20.74 2.67
CA MET A 110 -7.36 -20.38 1.46
C MET A 110 -7.71 -18.89 1.46
N TRP A 111 -7.94 -18.33 0.30
CA TRP A 111 -8.48 -17.00 0.13
C TRP A 111 -9.38 -16.97 -1.10
N GLY A 112 -10.26 -15.98 -1.17
CA GLY A 112 -11.18 -15.83 -2.28
C GLY A 112 -11.76 -14.43 -2.36
N ILE A 113 -12.50 -14.21 -3.44
CA ILE A 113 -13.23 -12.97 -3.71
C ILE A 113 -14.66 -13.37 -4.03
N GLN A 114 -15.60 -12.67 -3.42
CA GLN A 114 -17.03 -12.88 -3.64
C GLN A 114 -17.72 -11.54 -3.91
N TRP A 115 -18.79 -11.57 -4.69
CA TRP A 115 -19.69 -10.43 -4.82
C TRP A 115 -20.31 -10.12 -3.46
N LYS A 116 -20.35 -8.84 -3.07
CA LYS A 116 -20.99 -8.42 -1.82
C LYS A 116 -22.50 -8.49 -2.01
N HIS A 117 -23.10 -9.60 -1.56
CA HIS A 117 -24.55 -9.71 -1.47
C HIS A 117 -25.09 -8.90 -0.28
N ASN A 118 -26.40 -8.58 -0.32
CA ASN A 118 -27.11 -8.07 0.84
C ASN A 118 -27.20 -9.19 1.88
N TYR A 119 -26.21 -9.23 2.74
CA TYR A 119 -26.32 -9.88 4.03
C TYR A 119 -27.39 -9.13 4.83
N ASP A 120 -28.34 -9.84 5.42
CA ASP A 120 -29.31 -9.22 6.33
C ASP A 120 -28.60 -8.66 7.58
N GLY A 121 -29.32 -7.96 8.46
CA GLY A 121 -28.76 -7.46 9.73
C GLY A 121 -28.20 -8.56 10.65
N ALA A 122 -28.41 -9.84 10.30
CA ALA A 122 -27.90 -11.03 10.98
C ALA A 122 -26.84 -11.78 10.14
N ASN A 123 -26.26 -11.15 9.12
CA ASN A 123 -25.19 -11.68 8.26
C ASN A 123 -25.48 -13.04 7.59
N ARG A 124 -26.76 -13.36 7.37
CA ARG A 124 -27.15 -14.56 6.61
C ARG A 124 -26.99 -14.30 5.12
N TYR A 125 -26.56 -15.32 4.38
CA TYR A 125 -26.58 -15.27 2.92
C TYR A 125 -28.05 -15.19 2.45
N SER A 126 -28.53 -13.99 2.14
CA SER A 126 -29.82 -13.82 1.50
C SER A 126 -29.60 -13.91 -0.02
N ASN A 127 -30.01 -15.03 -0.62
CA ASN A 127 -30.05 -15.17 -2.08
C ASN A 127 -31.25 -14.43 -2.69
N SER A 128 -31.68 -13.35 -2.04
CA SER A 128 -32.91 -12.66 -2.36
C SER A 128 -32.58 -11.25 -2.81
N PHE A 129 -32.44 -11.08 -4.12
CA PHE A 129 -32.50 -9.76 -4.76
C PHE A 129 -33.80 -9.01 -4.37
N VAL A 130 -34.82 -9.74 -3.92
CA VAL A 130 -36.16 -9.26 -3.57
C VAL A 130 -36.25 -8.70 -2.15
N GLN A 131 -35.36 -9.05 -1.22
CA GLN A 131 -35.53 -8.71 0.21
C GLN A 131 -34.82 -7.44 0.67
N SER A 132 -34.04 -6.79 -0.21
CA SER A 132 -33.58 -5.41 0.02
C SER A 132 -34.70 -4.37 -0.11
N ASN A 133 -35.88 -4.80 -0.59
CA ASN A 133 -37.10 -4.03 -0.62
C ASN A 133 -37.95 -4.18 0.66
N LEU A 134 -37.47 -4.70 1.79
CA LEU A 134 -38.29 -4.70 3.02
C LEU A 134 -38.48 -3.32 3.67
N ASN A 135 -37.78 -2.28 3.20
CA ASN A 135 -38.16 -0.88 3.43
C ASN A 135 -39.24 -0.37 2.45
N SER A 136 -39.72 -1.22 1.53
CA SER A 136 -40.74 -0.85 0.54
C SER A 136 -42.19 -1.07 0.99
N ILE A 137 -42.45 -1.51 2.22
CA ILE A 137 -43.83 -1.55 2.74
C ILE A 137 -44.41 -0.11 2.88
N ALA A 138 -43.55 0.91 3.02
CA ALA A 138 -43.95 2.30 2.87
C ALA A 138 -44.22 2.70 1.41
N THR A 139 -43.74 1.93 0.43
CA THR A 139 -43.87 2.18 -1.01
C THR A 139 -44.95 1.33 -1.68
N VAL A 140 -45.44 0.24 -1.06
CA VAL A 140 -46.59 -0.54 -1.60
C VAL A 140 -47.86 0.30 -1.61
N GLY A 141 -48.05 1.18 -0.61
CA GLY A 141 -49.14 2.16 -0.62
C GLY A 141 -49.02 3.21 -1.72
N GLN A 142 -47.79 3.53 -2.14
CA GLN A 142 -47.52 4.48 -3.22
C GLN A 142 -47.61 3.81 -4.60
N TYR A 143 -47.24 2.53 -4.72
CA TYR A 143 -47.29 1.78 -5.98
C TYR A 143 -48.72 1.56 -6.49
N ILE A 144 -49.70 1.43 -5.59
CA ILE A 144 -51.13 1.37 -5.97
C ILE A 144 -51.63 2.75 -6.42
N LEU A 145 -51.08 3.84 -5.88
CA LEU A 145 -51.40 5.20 -6.32
C LEU A 145 -50.76 5.53 -7.68
N ASP A 146 -49.50 5.15 -7.88
CA ASP A 146 -48.74 5.42 -9.11
C ASP A 146 -49.19 4.56 -10.30
N THR A 147 -49.73 3.35 -10.06
CA THR A 147 -50.34 2.56 -11.16
C THR A 147 -51.69 3.12 -11.63
N LEU A 148 -52.31 4.02 -10.87
CA LEU A 148 -53.52 4.74 -11.26
C LEU A 148 -53.25 6.10 -11.88
N THR A 149 -52.02 6.64 -11.76
CA THR A 149 -51.61 7.92 -12.34
C THR A 149 -50.53 7.74 -13.40
N LEU A 150 -50.96 7.64 -14.66
CA LEU A 150 -50.23 8.00 -15.89
C LEU A 150 -48.68 8.06 -15.80
N GLY A 151 -48.03 6.98 -16.25
CA GLY A 151 -46.73 7.01 -16.90
C GLY A 151 -45.52 7.41 -16.05
N GLU A 152 -44.97 6.46 -15.30
CA GLU A 152 -43.58 6.53 -14.84
C GLU A 152 -42.73 5.42 -15.46
N ASP A 153 -41.53 5.80 -15.91
CA ASP A 153 -40.50 4.92 -16.45
C ASP A 153 -40.25 3.75 -15.49
N SER A 154 -40.66 2.56 -15.91
CA SER A 154 -40.39 1.34 -15.16
C SER A 154 -38.88 1.12 -15.07
N PRO A 155 -38.31 0.88 -13.88
CA PRO A 155 -36.89 0.55 -13.76
C PRO A 155 -36.62 -0.72 -14.57
N ILE A 156 -35.79 -0.61 -15.60
CA ILE A 156 -35.43 -1.71 -16.47
C ILE A 156 -34.73 -2.78 -15.62
N LYS A 157 -35.44 -3.87 -15.33
CA LYS A 157 -34.88 -5.06 -14.70
C LYS A 157 -34.05 -5.79 -15.75
N PHE A 158 -32.74 -5.82 -15.56
CA PHE A 158 -31.86 -6.69 -16.34
C PHE A 158 -31.57 -7.93 -15.49
N ASP A 159 -31.94 -9.09 -16.00
CA ASP A 159 -31.56 -10.37 -15.40
C ASP A 159 -30.10 -10.65 -15.75
N ILE A 160 -29.28 -10.89 -14.72
CA ILE A 160 -27.87 -11.29 -14.88
C ILE A 160 -27.83 -12.81 -14.80
N ASP A 161 -27.62 -13.46 -15.94
CA ASP A 161 -27.57 -14.93 -16.01
C ASP A 161 -26.16 -15.46 -15.75
N PHE A 162 -25.13 -14.76 -16.23
CA PHE A 162 -23.74 -15.18 -16.07
C PHE A 162 -22.82 -14.04 -15.61
N ALA A 163 -21.91 -14.37 -14.70
CA ALA A 163 -20.83 -13.49 -14.26
C ALA A 163 -19.48 -14.18 -14.45
N LYS A 164 -18.55 -13.51 -15.15
CA LYS A 164 -17.17 -13.94 -15.36
C LYS A 164 -16.22 -12.99 -14.65
N LEU A 165 -15.43 -13.50 -13.71
CA LEU A 165 -14.38 -12.75 -13.03
C LEU A 165 -13.02 -13.23 -13.53
N ALA A 166 -12.25 -12.34 -14.16
CA ALA A 166 -10.88 -12.60 -14.56
C ALA A 166 -9.89 -11.93 -13.59
N ILE A 167 -8.85 -12.67 -13.22
CA ILE A 167 -7.75 -12.17 -12.36
C ILE A 167 -6.47 -12.18 -13.19
N SER A 168 -5.72 -11.08 -13.14
CA SER A 168 -4.41 -10.93 -13.77
C SER A 168 -3.44 -10.23 -12.81
N ASP A 169 -2.13 -10.33 -13.07
CA ASP A 169 -1.06 -9.69 -12.29
C ASP A 169 -1.16 -9.86 -10.76
N LEU A 170 -1.54 -11.05 -10.30
CA LEU A 170 -1.60 -11.36 -8.87
C LEU A 170 -0.20 -11.35 -8.26
N ARG A 171 0.05 -10.45 -7.31
CA ARG A 171 1.37 -10.30 -6.65
C ARG A 171 1.25 -9.82 -5.21
N PHE A 172 2.20 -10.24 -4.38
CA PHE A 172 2.37 -9.69 -3.04
C PHE A 172 3.17 -8.39 -3.09
N THR A 173 2.72 -7.39 -2.34
CA THR A 173 3.53 -6.20 -2.03
C THR A 173 4.23 -6.41 -0.69
N LYS A 174 5.52 -6.12 -0.66
CA LYS A 174 6.39 -6.34 0.50
C LYS A 174 7.25 -5.10 0.73
N GLU A 175 7.60 -4.86 1.99
CA GLU A 175 8.54 -3.80 2.33
C GLU A 175 9.93 -4.08 1.76
N LEU A 176 10.47 -3.07 1.10
CA LEU A 176 11.81 -3.08 0.52
C LEU A 176 12.81 -2.64 1.58
N PHE A 177 13.79 -3.50 1.86
CA PHE A 177 14.92 -3.17 2.71
C PHE A 177 16.19 -3.19 1.87
N VAL A 178 16.97 -2.13 1.97
CA VAL A 178 18.22 -1.99 1.23
C VAL A 178 19.33 -1.66 2.21
N ASN A 179 20.46 -2.36 2.08
CA ASN A 179 21.66 -2.05 2.83
C ASN A 179 22.58 -1.18 1.98
N SER A 180 23.34 -0.28 2.61
CA SER A 180 24.39 0.49 1.94
C SER A 180 25.60 -0.37 1.58
N GLU A 181 25.82 -1.46 2.32
CA GLU A 181 26.94 -2.40 2.12
C GLU A 181 26.55 -3.55 1.19
N ASP A 182 27.45 -3.94 0.30
CA ASP A 182 27.31 -5.10 -0.58
C ASP A 182 27.75 -6.41 0.09
N SER A 183 28.65 -6.30 1.07
CA SER A 183 29.16 -7.41 1.86
C SER A 183 28.67 -7.32 3.30
N GLU A 184 28.67 -8.45 3.98
CA GLU A 184 28.42 -8.49 5.42
C GLU A 184 29.49 -7.69 6.17
N VAL A 185 29.05 -6.85 7.11
CA VAL A 185 29.93 -6.08 7.98
C VAL A 185 29.73 -6.59 9.41
N PRO A 186 30.71 -7.31 10.00
CA PRO A 186 30.61 -7.76 11.37
C PRO A 186 30.57 -6.56 12.32
N ASP A 187 29.72 -6.64 13.34
CA ASP A 187 29.49 -5.58 14.35
C ASP A 187 29.13 -4.20 13.77
N GLY A 188 28.45 -4.18 12.63
CA GLY A 188 27.99 -2.95 11.99
C GLY A 188 26.96 -2.21 12.84
N ARG A 189 27.27 -0.96 13.22
CA ARG A 189 26.25 -0.04 13.76
C ARG A 189 25.29 0.34 12.65
N THR A 190 24.01 0.03 12.82
CA THR A 190 22.97 0.27 11.81
C THR A 190 22.09 1.45 12.19
N GLN A 191 21.70 2.23 11.18
CA GLN A 191 20.69 3.26 11.30
C GLN A 191 19.60 2.98 10.25
N LEU A 192 18.34 2.88 10.70
CA LEU A 192 17.21 2.69 9.81
C LEU A 192 16.70 4.05 9.33
N ILE A 193 16.53 4.20 8.01
CA ILE A 193 16.00 5.41 7.40
C ILE A 193 14.78 5.03 6.57
N ASN A 194 13.63 5.57 6.93
CA ASN A 194 12.39 5.33 6.19
C ASN A 194 12.28 6.30 5.00
N ARG A 195 12.12 5.74 3.79
CA ARG A 195 11.84 6.49 2.56
C ARG A 195 10.59 5.93 1.89
N GLU A 196 9.43 6.46 2.26
CA GLU A 196 8.13 5.93 1.80
C GLU A 196 7.87 6.12 0.29
N SER A 197 8.54 7.08 -0.34
CA SER A 197 8.38 7.39 -1.77
C SER A 197 9.21 6.51 -2.69
N GLU A 198 10.23 5.84 -2.17
CA GLU A 198 11.19 5.10 -2.99
C GLU A 198 10.72 3.67 -3.18
N VAL A 199 10.46 3.29 -4.42
CA VAL A 199 9.95 1.96 -4.79
C VAL A 199 11.04 1.13 -5.47
N ASP A 200 12.05 1.79 -6.04
CA ASP A 200 13.15 1.14 -6.75
C ASP A 200 14.31 0.78 -5.81
N TYR A 201 14.79 -0.45 -5.94
CA TYR A 201 15.90 -0.96 -5.16
C TYR A 201 17.21 -0.23 -5.44
N GLN A 202 17.52 0.05 -6.72
CA GLN A 202 18.80 0.66 -7.08
C GLN A 202 18.87 2.09 -6.54
N THR A 203 17.80 2.85 -6.72
CA THR A 203 17.71 4.23 -6.24
C THR A 203 17.75 4.28 -4.70
N ALA A 204 17.04 3.38 -4.01
CA ALA A 204 17.13 3.24 -2.56
C ALA A 204 18.56 2.89 -2.08
N LYS A 205 19.27 2.06 -2.84
CA LYS A 205 20.66 1.66 -2.54
C LYS A 205 21.64 2.82 -2.65
N PHE A 206 21.60 3.56 -3.77
CA PHE A 206 22.43 4.74 -3.96
C PHE A 206 22.17 5.79 -2.88
N ALA A 207 20.91 5.96 -2.48
CA ALA A 207 20.56 6.84 -1.38
C ALA A 207 21.14 6.40 -0.03
N ALA A 208 21.07 5.09 0.28
CA ALA A 208 21.64 4.53 1.51
C ALA A 208 23.17 4.69 1.54
N GLN A 209 23.85 4.38 0.43
CA GLN A 209 25.30 4.58 0.27
C GLN A 209 25.68 6.06 0.44
N GLY A 210 24.95 6.97 -0.22
CA GLY A 210 25.18 8.41 -0.08
C GLY A 210 24.97 8.93 1.34
N HIS A 211 24.01 8.37 2.08
CA HIS A 211 23.83 8.72 3.49
C HIS A 211 24.99 8.23 4.36
N ARG A 212 25.43 6.98 4.16
CA ARG A 212 26.60 6.41 4.84
C ARG A 212 27.85 7.24 4.61
N GLU A 213 28.14 7.61 3.36
CA GLU A 213 29.33 8.42 3.05
C GLU A 213 29.30 9.79 3.73
N ARG A 214 28.10 10.37 3.90
CA ARG A 214 27.94 11.63 4.66
C ARG A 214 28.18 11.42 6.16
N THR A 215 27.79 10.29 6.74
CA THR A 215 27.96 10.04 8.18
C THR A 215 29.37 9.61 8.56
N LYS A 216 30.16 9.06 7.63
CA LYS A 216 31.54 8.60 7.89
C LYS A 216 32.50 9.71 8.34
N PHE A 217 32.26 10.98 7.99
CA PHE A 217 33.25 12.04 8.22
C PHE A 217 32.65 13.28 8.87
N PHE A 218 33.27 13.67 9.99
CA PHE A 218 33.05 14.94 10.68
C PHE A 218 34.41 15.52 11.10
N PRO A 219 34.73 16.81 10.82
CA PRO A 219 33.91 17.80 10.11
C PRO A 219 33.98 17.68 8.57
N GLN A 220 32.85 17.93 7.90
CA GLN A 220 32.74 17.92 6.43
C GLN A 220 33.21 19.22 5.76
N THR A 221 33.33 20.28 6.55
CA THR A 221 33.69 21.63 6.12
C THR A 221 35.08 21.97 6.60
N GLN A 222 35.90 22.50 5.70
CA GLN A 222 37.19 23.10 6.05
C GLN A 222 37.15 24.60 5.78
N HIS A 223 37.72 25.36 6.72
CA HIS A 223 37.93 26.78 6.58
C HIS A 223 39.42 27.01 6.30
N LEU A 224 39.72 27.51 5.11
CA LEU A 224 41.07 27.77 4.65
C LEU A 224 41.26 29.27 4.51
N ARG A 225 42.45 29.76 4.85
CA ARG A 225 42.83 31.16 4.63
C ARG A 225 44.03 31.19 3.70
N ALA A 226 43.94 32.00 2.66
CA ALA A 226 45.03 32.24 1.74
C ALA A 226 45.39 33.72 1.69
N PHE A 227 46.68 33.99 1.54
CA PHE A 227 47.21 35.33 1.30
C PHE A 227 47.27 35.57 -0.22
N GLY A 228 46.82 36.74 -0.66
CA GLY A 228 46.77 37.05 -2.09
C GLY A 228 45.57 36.44 -2.82
N ASP A 229 45.55 36.61 -4.14
CA ASP A 229 44.52 36.06 -5.02
C ASP A 229 44.89 34.66 -5.51
N VAL A 230 44.17 33.65 -5.03
CA VAL A 230 44.37 32.24 -5.41
C VAL A 230 43.54 31.85 -6.65
N ARG A 231 42.79 32.79 -7.24
CA ARG A 231 41.93 32.56 -8.42
C ARG A 231 40.94 31.39 -8.26
N LEU A 232 40.54 31.09 -7.02
CA LEU A 232 39.52 30.11 -6.72
C LEU A 232 38.13 30.71 -6.92
N LYS A 233 37.18 29.89 -7.37
CA LYS A 233 35.76 30.25 -7.54
C LYS A 233 34.87 29.25 -6.82
N VAL A 234 33.66 29.66 -6.47
CA VAL A 234 32.64 28.74 -5.92
C VAL A 234 32.38 27.62 -6.94
N GLY A 235 32.32 26.37 -6.45
CA GLY A 235 32.19 25.18 -7.28
C GLY A 235 33.49 24.61 -7.82
N ASN A 236 34.62 25.34 -7.73
CA ASN A 236 35.91 24.79 -8.14
C ASN A 236 36.32 23.64 -7.22
N ARG A 237 36.89 22.61 -7.85
CA ARG A 237 37.51 21.47 -7.17
C ARG A 237 38.98 21.78 -6.91
N PHE A 238 39.47 21.42 -5.74
CA PHE A 238 40.88 21.53 -5.38
C PHE A 238 41.26 20.43 -4.40
N ILE A 239 42.56 20.18 -4.27
CA ILE A 239 43.09 19.14 -3.40
C ILE A 239 43.73 19.82 -2.19
N VAL A 240 43.39 19.35 -0.99
CA VAL A 240 44.02 19.75 0.27
C VAL A 240 44.96 18.63 0.70
N THR A 241 46.23 18.98 0.93
CA THR A 241 47.32 18.06 1.31
C THR A 241 48.04 18.55 2.55
N GLY A 242 48.67 17.64 3.30
CA GLY A 242 49.56 17.95 4.42
C GLY A 242 49.25 17.11 5.65
N ASP A 243 50.22 17.07 6.58
CA ASP A 243 50.16 16.19 7.77
C ASP A 243 49.02 16.55 8.74
N LYS A 244 48.52 17.78 8.65
CA LYS A 244 47.43 18.30 9.49
C LYS A 244 46.05 18.11 8.86
N VAL A 245 45.95 17.51 7.68
CA VAL A 245 44.66 17.24 7.03
C VAL A 245 44.10 15.93 7.58
N PRO A 246 42.94 15.93 8.26
CA PRO A 246 42.39 14.72 8.86
C PRO A 246 42.13 13.66 7.79
N GLY A 247 42.72 12.47 7.89
CA GLY A 247 42.54 11.42 6.88
C GLY A 247 43.32 11.63 5.57
N GLY A 248 44.34 12.51 5.57
CA GLY A 248 45.30 12.67 4.48
C GLY A 248 44.81 13.57 3.34
N THR A 249 45.29 13.30 2.13
CA THR A 249 44.95 14.06 0.92
C THR A 249 43.45 13.97 0.60
N GLN A 250 42.78 15.12 0.44
CA GLN A 250 41.35 15.20 0.19
C GLN A 250 41.00 16.09 -1.00
N GLU A 251 40.07 15.64 -1.86
CA GLU A 251 39.43 16.48 -2.88
C GLU A 251 38.25 17.26 -2.26
N MET A 252 38.30 18.58 -2.39
CA MET A 252 37.36 19.53 -1.80
C MET A 252 36.72 20.37 -2.91
N VAL A 253 35.49 20.83 -2.66
CA VAL A 253 34.74 21.74 -3.52
C VAL A 253 34.50 23.03 -2.75
N VAL A 254 34.84 24.17 -3.36
CA VAL A 254 34.61 25.48 -2.76
C VAL A 254 33.10 25.75 -2.65
N GLN A 255 32.62 26.00 -1.44
CA GLN A 255 31.23 26.38 -1.18
C GLN A 255 31.09 27.91 -1.12
N ARG A 256 32.03 28.58 -0.47
CA ARG A 256 31.98 30.03 -0.28
C ARG A 256 33.39 30.60 -0.27
N ILE A 257 33.51 31.79 -0.85
CA ILE A 257 34.73 32.60 -0.80
C ILE A 257 34.35 33.96 -0.24
N LYS A 258 35.13 34.43 0.73
CA LYS A 258 35.04 35.78 1.27
C LYS A 258 36.37 36.49 1.02
N HIS A 259 36.28 37.58 0.28
CA HIS A 259 37.41 38.45 0.00
C HIS A 259 37.55 39.47 1.13
N ILE A 260 38.75 39.59 1.70
CA ILE A 260 39.06 40.49 2.80
C ILE A 260 40.17 41.42 2.34
N ILE A 261 39.86 42.72 2.30
CA ILE A 261 40.82 43.79 2.03
C ILE A 261 40.96 44.56 3.35
N ASP A 262 42.09 44.38 4.02
CA ASP A 262 42.43 45.08 5.28
C ASP A 262 43.77 45.83 5.12
N SER A 263 44.17 46.59 6.15
CA SER A 263 45.44 47.35 6.14
C SER A 263 46.70 46.48 6.13
N THR A 264 46.57 45.17 6.34
CA THR A 264 47.71 44.26 6.42
C THR A 264 47.98 43.56 5.10
N SER A 265 46.95 43.21 4.34
CA SER A 265 47.05 42.65 2.98
C SER A 265 45.68 42.20 2.47
N TYR A 266 45.62 41.90 1.17
CA TYR A 266 44.51 41.16 0.60
C TYR A 266 44.56 39.67 0.99
N LYS A 267 43.45 39.14 1.50
CA LYS A 267 43.31 37.74 1.95
C LYS A 267 41.98 37.16 1.47
N MET A 268 41.96 35.84 1.31
CA MET A 268 40.76 35.07 0.98
C MET A 268 40.45 34.06 2.09
N GLU A 269 39.23 34.10 2.60
CA GLU A 269 38.66 33.03 3.43
C GLU A 269 37.82 32.10 2.55
N ILE A 270 38.15 30.82 2.56
CA ILE A 270 37.56 29.80 1.70
C ILE A 270 36.88 28.78 2.61
N GLU A 271 35.58 28.61 2.44
CA GLU A 271 34.82 27.52 3.02
C GLU A 271 34.63 26.45 1.95
N ALA A 272 35.12 25.24 2.22
CA ALA A 272 35.07 24.14 1.29
C ALA A 272 34.47 22.90 1.92
N LYS A 273 33.76 22.10 1.12
CA LYS A 273 33.21 20.80 1.50
C LYS A 273 33.91 19.69 0.75
N ARG A 274 34.12 18.56 1.42
CA ARG A 274 34.67 17.37 0.77
C ARG A 274 33.75 16.90 -0.35
N LYS A 275 34.33 16.55 -1.49
CA LYS A 275 33.60 15.92 -2.59
C LYS A 275 33.35 14.45 -2.24
N PHE A 276 32.09 14.04 -2.20
CA PHE A 276 31.75 12.63 -2.04
C PHE A 276 31.94 11.92 -3.38
N ILE A 277 32.76 10.86 -3.36
CA ILE A 277 32.82 9.90 -4.44
C ILE A 277 31.96 8.73 -3.97
N ILE A 278 30.78 8.59 -4.55
CA ILE A 278 30.00 7.36 -4.42
C ILE A 278 30.65 6.40 -5.43
N PRO A 279 31.27 5.30 -4.98
CA PRO A 279 31.87 4.32 -5.88
C PRO A 279 30.82 3.66 -6.77
#